data_AF-A0A2S9G2T5-F1
#
_entry.id   AF-A0A2S9G2T5-F1
#
_cell.length_a   1.000
_cell.length_b   1.000
_cell.length_c   1.000
_cell.angle_alpha   90.00
_cell.angle_beta   90.00
_cell.angle_gamma   90.00
#
_symmetry.space_group_name_H-M   'P 1'
#
loop_
_entity.id
_entity.type
_entity.pdbx_description
1 polymer ?
#
loop_
_entity_poly.entity_id
_entity_poly.type
_entity_poly.pdbx_seq_one_letter_code
_entity_poly.pdbx_strand_id
1 'polypeptide(L)' 'MSCDPEWDDEVDVVCTDSGMAGLATAISAVDEDAEVFVADATDSVPAVSDGRLQRWFVFGDDEANAAYRGELTADLDI' A
#
# COMPACT_ATOMS: atom_id res chain seq x y z
N MET A 1 26.80 8.27 22.20
CA MET A 1 26.12 7.23 21.41
C MET A 1 24.67 7.62 21.37
N SER A 2 24.22 8.19 20.25
CA SER A 2 22.80 8.40 20.04
C SER A 2 22.15 7.02 19.87
N CYS A 3 20.97 6.83 20.46
CA CYS A 3 20.23 5.57 20.40
C CYS A 3 19.36 5.50 19.13
N ASP A 4 19.80 6.12 18.03
CA ASP A 4 19.03 6.12 16.80
C ASP A 4 19.09 4.71 16.19
N PRO A 5 17.94 4.11 15.85
CA PRO A 5 17.94 2.84 15.15
C PRO A 5 18.68 2.99 13.83
N GLU A 6 19.64 2.10 13.57
CA GLU A 6 20.29 1.95 12.27
C GLU A 6 19.31 1.22 11.36
N TRP A 7 18.74 1.93 10.38
CA TRP A 7 17.82 1.35 9.40
C TRP A 7 18.64 0.69 8.28
N ASP A 8 18.23 -0.51 7.85
CA ASP A 8 18.93 -1.23 6.77
C ASP A 8 18.84 -0.48 5.43
N ASP A 9 17.70 0.18 5.17
CA ASP A 9 17.47 1.05 4.02
C ASP A 9 16.66 2.29 4.46
N GLU A 10 17.07 3.48 4.03
CA GLU A 10 16.35 4.74 4.23
C GLU A 10 15.77 5.17 2.88
N VAL A 11 14.44 5.36 2.82
CA VAL A 11 13.72 5.75 1.60
C VAL A 11 12.77 6.91 1.88
N ASP A 12 12.46 7.69 0.86
CA ASP A 12 11.55 8.83 0.98
C ASP A 12 10.09 8.38 1.17
N VAL A 13 9.69 7.29 0.49
CA VAL A 13 8.32 6.78 0.51
C VAL A 13 8.28 5.26 0.61
N VAL A 14 7.39 4.74 1.45
CA VAL A 14 7.04 3.32 1.51
C VAL A 14 5.61 3.11 1.00
N CYS A 15 5.44 2.38 -0.11
CA CYS A 15 4.14 1.98 -0.62
C CYS A 15 3.80 0.56 -0.13
N THR A 16 2.79 0.40 0.71
CA THR A 16 2.49 -0.86 1.44
C THR A 16 1.57 -1.85 0.69
N ASP A 17 1.42 -1.70 -0.63
CA ASP A 17 0.66 -2.60 -1.48
C ASP A 17 1.21 -2.53 -2.90
N SER A 18 1.29 -3.67 -3.60
CA SER A 18 1.70 -3.71 -5.02
C SER A 18 0.51 -3.69 -5.99
N GLY A 19 -0.71 -3.47 -5.49
CA GLY A 19 -1.90 -3.25 -6.32
C GLY A 19 -1.86 -1.94 -7.10
N MET A 20 -2.89 -1.72 -7.92
CA MET A 20 -2.99 -0.57 -8.85
C MET A 20 -2.73 0.78 -8.18
N ALA A 21 -3.34 1.02 -7.02
CA ALA A 21 -3.19 2.30 -6.32
C ALA A 21 -1.78 2.46 -5.71
N GLY A 22 -1.22 1.39 -5.15
CA GLY A 22 0.12 1.40 -4.58
C GLY A 22 1.19 1.64 -5.64
N LEU A 23 1.09 0.96 -6.78
CA LEU A 23 2.00 1.16 -7.92
C LEU A 23 1.84 2.53 -8.58
N ALA A 24 0.61 3.01 -8.78
CA ALA A 24 0.39 4.34 -9.34
C ALA A 24 1.01 5.43 -8.45
N THR A 25 0.89 5.29 -7.13
CA THR A 25 1.51 6.19 -6.15
C THR A 25 3.04 6.10 -6.21
N ALA A 26 3.60 4.89 -6.25
CA ALA A 26 5.05 4.67 -6.36
C ALA A 26 5.61 5.32 -7.63
N ILE A 27 4.95 5.16 -8.78
CA ILE A 27 5.38 5.77 -10.06
C ILE A 27 5.32 7.29 -9.96
N SER A 28 4.24 7.86 -9.43
CA SER A 28 4.13 9.31 -9.26
C SER A 28 5.19 9.88 -8.32
N ALA A 29 5.64 9.13 -7.32
CA ALA A 29 6.71 9.55 -6.42
C ALA A 29 8.09 9.47 -7.12
N VAL A 30 8.33 8.41 -7.89
CA VAL A 30 9.56 8.27 -8.70
C VAL A 30 9.66 9.37 -9.77
N ASP A 31 8.55 9.77 -10.38
CA ASP A 31 8.51 10.87 -11.36
C ASP A 31 8.93 12.22 -10.74
N GLU A 32 8.85 12.36 -9.42
CA GLU A 32 9.30 13.51 -8.64
C GLU A 32 10.66 13.24 -7.95
N ASP A 33 11.44 12.29 -8.48
CA ASP A 33 12.79 11.89 -8.03
C ASP A 33 12.87 11.32 -6.59
N ALA A 34 11.78 10.78 -6.04
CA ALA A 34 11.78 10.15 -4.71
C ALA A 34 12.33 8.71 -4.73
N GLU A 35 13.04 8.30 -3.66
CA GLU A 35 13.39 6.91 -3.41
C GLU A 35 12.19 6.16 -2.79
N VAL A 36 11.74 5.08 -3.45
CA VAL A 36 10.51 4.38 -3.08
C VAL A 36 10.76 2.90 -2.80
N PHE A 37 10.29 2.43 -1.63
CA PHE A 37 10.20 1.01 -1.31
C PHE A 37 8.76 0.52 -1.44
N VAL A 38 8.51 -0.47 -2.31
CA VAL A 38 7.19 -1.11 -2.44
C VAL A 38 7.16 -2.39 -1.59
N ALA A 39 6.42 -2.35 -0.50
CA ALA A 39 6.21 -3.46 0.42
C ALA A 39 4.89 -4.17 0.11
N ASP A 40 4.89 -5.51 0.09
CA ASP A 40 3.66 -6.30 -0.04
C ASP A 40 3.61 -7.39 1.03
N ALA A 41 2.45 -7.59 1.64
CA ALA A 41 2.24 -8.58 2.69
C ALA A 41 1.93 -9.97 2.13
N THR A 42 1.65 -10.07 0.82
CA THR A 42 1.18 -11.32 0.19
C THR A 42 2.20 -12.46 0.27
N ASP A 43 3.50 -12.18 0.37
CA ASP A 43 4.54 -13.22 0.45
C ASP A 43 4.80 -13.76 1.88
N SER A 44 4.32 -13.10 2.93
CA SER A 44 4.81 -13.34 4.31
C SER A 44 3.82 -14.00 5.28
N VAL A 45 2.56 -14.25 4.89
CA VAL A 45 1.54 -14.77 5.82
C VAL A 45 1.17 -16.21 5.47
N PRO A 46 1.32 -17.18 6.40
CA PRO A 46 0.82 -18.54 6.19
C PRO A 46 -0.66 -18.49 5.82
N ALA A 47 -1.03 -19.18 4.75
CA ALA A 47 -2.41 -19.32 4.29
C ALA A 47 -3.28 -20.08 5.30
N VAL A 48 -3.64 -19.45 6.42
CA VAL A 48 -4.55 -19.98 7.46
C VAL A 48 -5.22 -18.74 8.07
N SER A 49 -6.53 -18.48 8.01
CA SER A 49 -7.74 -19.31 7.85
C SER A 49 -8.86 -18.37 7.33
N ASP A 50 -9.88 -18.90 6.65
CA ASP A 50 -11.13 -18.20 6.23
C ASP A 50 -11.14 -17.36 4.93
N GLY A 51 -10.21 -17.59 4.00
CA GLY A 51 -10.39 -17.12 2.60
C GLY A 51 -10.39 -15.61 2.38
N ARG A 52 -10.00 -14.81 3.40
CA ARG A 52 -9.78 -13.37 3.26
C ARG A 52 -8.32 -13.11 2.92
N LEU A 53 -8.08 -12.39 1.81
CA LEU A 53 -6.75 -11.89 1.46
C LEU A 53 -6.21 -11.07 2.64
N GLN A 54 -5.10 -11.53 3.22
CA GLN A 54 -4.41 -10.84 4.31
C GLN A 54 -3.67 -9.65 3.70
N ARG A 55 -4.24 -8.46 3.89
CA ARG A 55 -3.66 -7.18 3.49
C ARG A 55 -3.10 -6.49 4.72
N TRP A 56 -2.04 -5.68 4.58
CA TRP A 56 -1.54 -4.80 5.66
C TRP A 56 -2.66 -4.02 6.34
N PHE A 57 -3.69 -3.66 5.57
CA PHE A 57 -4.92 -3.05 6.05
C PHE A 57 -6.13 -3.92 5.70
N VAL A 58 -6.87 -4.35 6.73
CA VAL A 58 -8.21 -4.89 6.55
C VAL A 58 -9.15 -3.72 6.32
N PHE A 59 -9.29 -3.30 5.06
CA PHE A 59 -10.38 -2.40 4.68
C PHE A 59 -11.71 -3.08 5.05
N GLY A 60 -12.45 -2.45 5.95
CA GLY A 60 -13.82 -2.83 6.24
C GLY A 60 -14.63 -2.68 4.97
N ASP A 61 -15.32 -3.74 4.56
CA ASP A 61 -16.18 -3.76 3.38
C ASP A 61 -17.58 -3.20 3.75
N ASP A 62 -17.59 -2.13 4.53
CA ASP A 62 -18.82 -1.44 4.90
C ASP A 62 -19.28 -0.53 3.75
N GLU A 63 -20.59 -0.28 3.72
CA GLU A 63 -21.26 0.45 2.64
C GLU A 63 -20.72 1.89 2.49
N ALA A 64 -20.25 2.51 3.58
CA ALA A 64 -19.69 3.85 3.55
C ALA A 64 -18.32 3.87 2.86
N ASN A 65 -17.46 2.89 3.15
CA ASN A 65 -16.18 2.72 2.47
C ASN A 65 -16.34 2.36 0.99
N ALA A 66 -17.33 1.55 0.64
CA ALA A 66 -17.63 1.21 -0.75
C ALA A 66 -18.09 2.46 -1.54
N ALA A 67 -18.99 3.27 -0.96
CA ALA A 67 -19.45 4.52 -1.56
C ALA A 67 -18.31 5.52 -1.76
N TYR A 68 -17.50 5.75 -0.71
CA TYR A 68 -16.36 6.66 -0.77
C TYR A 68 -15.32 6.25 -1.82
N ARG A 69 -15.02 4.95 -1.93
CA ARG A 69 -14.14 4.44 -3.00
C ARG A 69 -14.74 4.65 -4.38
N GLY A 70 -16.04 4.46 -4.54
CA GLY A 70 -16.75 4.73 -5.78
C GLY A 70 -16.64 6.19 -6.20
N GLU A 71 -16.75 7.14 -5.25
CA GLU A 71 -16.55 8.57 -5.51
C GLU A 71 -15.10 8.89 -5.89
N LEU A 72 -14.12 8.29 -5.20
CA LEU A 72 -12.69 8.48 -5.48
C LEU A 72 -12.25 7.97 -6.86
N THR A 73 -12.96 7.00 -7.42
CA THR A 73 -12.64 6.43 -8.74
C THR A 73 -13.62 6.88 -9.81
N ALA A 74 -14.53 7.81 -9.52
CA ALA A 74 -15.62 8.18 -10.42
C ALA A 74 -15.16 8.88 -11.72
N ASP A 75 -13.96 9.45 -11.69
CA ASP A 75 -13.31 10.17 -12.79
C ASP A 75 -12.30 9.32 -13.57
N LEU A 76 -12.08 8.06 -13.16
CA LEU A 76 -11.24 7.11 -13.88
C LEU A 76 -12.07 6.41 -14.98
N ASP A 77 -11.81 6.75 -16.25
CA ASP A 77 -12.29 5.97 -17.40
C ASP A 77 -11.49 4.64 -17.47
N ILE A 78 -12.10 3.53 -17.03
CA ILE A 78 -11.56 2.16 -17.15
C ILE A 78 -12.17 1.38 -18.30
#